data_AF-A0A6H0CTB2-F1
#
_entry.id   AF-A0A6H0CTB2-F1
#
_cell.length_a   1.000
_cell.length_b   1.000
_cell.length_c   1.000
_cell.angle_alpha   90.00
_cell.angle_beta   90.00
_cell.angle_gamma   90.00
#
_symmetry.space_group_name_H-M   'P 1'
#
loop_
_entity.id
_entity.type
_entity.pdbx_description
1 polymer ?
#
loop_
_entity_poly.entity_id
_entity_poly.type
_entity_poly.pdbx_seq_one_letter_code
_entity_poly.pdbx_strand_id
1 'polypeptide(L)'
;MNDDGTRLFTIGELAGATGLSVRTIRFWSDEGVLAPAARSPGGYRLYDTASAARLELIRTLRELGLGLEEVRTVLAGERTVAEVAATHVAALDARIRALKVTRAVLSTVARRGAEAEEMTLVNKLARLSAAERQRIMEEFVAETLHGLDTVDPDIRERIRRTAVDLAEDPTPEEVDAWVELAEMLQDPQFRAQMRRAVEFNAAGRRPGEPGGRSLWFAKRLVELVAPARERGIEPTGPGAEQVLDDLFGDADRADVLERMTAGFDERVARYRELLAVVNRQPAPPHAEDFAWVVAALRARAGR
;
A
#
# COMPACT_ATOMS: atom_id res chain seq x y z
N MET A 1 -14.98 -71.04 3.23
CA MET A 1 -14.06 -70.55 2.17
C MET A 1 -14.40 -69.09 1.95
N ASN A 2 -13.73 -68.20 2.67
CA ASN A 2 -13.66 -66.75 2.43
C ASN A 2 -12.20 -66.38 2.76
N ASP A 3 -11.30 -66.62 1.82
CA ASP A 3 -9.92 -66.15 1.84
C ASP A 3 -9.92 -64.79 1.14
N ASP A 4 -10.26 -63.71 1.86
CA ASP A 4 -10.04 -62.35 1.37
C ASP A 4 -8.54 -62.05 1.53
N GLY A 5 -7.75 -62.65 0.64
CA GLY A 5 -6.30 -62.59 0.57
C GLY A 5 -5.78 -61.18 0.27
N THR A 6 -5.86 -60.29 1.24
CA THR A 6 -5.15 -59.01 1.19
C THR A 6 -3.68 -59.31 1.38
N ARG A 7 -2.93 -59.38 0.27
CA ARG A 7 -1.48 -59.58 0.29
C ARG A 7 -0.83 -58.57 1.24
N LEU A 8 -0.17 -59.08 2.27
CA LEU A 8 0.61 -58.30 3.21
C LEU A 8 2.07 -58.23 2.74
N PHE A 9 2.66 -57.05 2.86
CA PHE A 9 4.03 -56.72 2.49
C PHE A 9 4.85 -56.47 3.76
N THR A 10 6.04 -57.07 3.81
CA THR A 10 7.08 -56.60 4.72
C THR A 10 7.52 -55.18 4.33
N ILE A 11 8.19 -54.48 5.24
CA ILE A 11 8.70 -53.13 4.96
C ILE A 11 9.66 -53.08 3.75
N GLY A 12 10.40 -54.16 3.49
CA GLY A 12 11.31 -54.25 2.36
C GLY A 12 10.58 -54.41 1.03
N GLU A 13 9.54 -55.25 1.01
CA GLU A 13 8.68 -55.41 -0.18
C GLU A 13 7.89 -54.13 -0.47
N LEU A 14 7.39 -53.46 0.57
CA LEU A 14 6.70 -52.19 0.43
C LEU A 14 7.64 -51.09 -0.09
N ALA A 15 8.88 -51.04 0.40
CA ALA A 15 9.92 -50.15 -0.12
C ALA A 15 10.19 -50.40 -1.61
N GLY A 16 10.27 -51.67 -2.02
CA GLY A 16 10.41 -52.03 -3.44
C GLY A 16 9.22 -51.61 -4.28
N ALA A 17 8.00 -51.73 -3.75
CA ALA A 17 6.77 -51.40 -4.46
C ALA A 17 6.55 -49.88 -4.62
N THR A 18 6.95 -49.07 -3.64
CA THR A 18 6.73 -47.61 -3.65
C THR A 18 7.97 -46.81 -4.02
N GLY A 19 9.13 -47.44 -4.16
CA GLY A 19 10.41 -46.77 -4.41
C GLY A 19 10.92 -45.92 -3.23
N LEU A 20 10.27 -46.00 -2.07
CA LEU A 20 10.70 -45.31 -0.85
C LEU A 20 11.78 -46.12 -0.14
N SER A 21 12.70 -45.43 0.55
CA SER A 21 13.67 -46.14 1.37
C SER A 21 12.98 -46.84 2.55
N VAL A 22 13.48 -48.03 2.94
CA VAL A 22 13.04 -48.72 4.17
C VAL A 22 13.15 -47.81 5.40
N ARG A 23 14.17 -46.94 5.43
CA ARG A 23 14.36 -45.96 6.51
C ARG A 23 13.20 -44.97 6.57
N THR A 24 12.74 -44.44 5.43
CA THR A 24 11.61 -43.51 5.34
C THR A 24 10.31 -44.17 5.81
N ILE A 25 10.02 -45.37 5.31
CA ILE A 25 8.80 -46.10 5.71
C ILE A 25 8.84 -46.44 7.21
N ARG A 26 10.01 -46.81 7.74
CA ARG A 26 10.17 -47.12 9.16
C ARG A 26 9.91 -45.88 10.00
N PHE A 27 10.52 -44.75 9.63
CA PHE A 27 10.31 -43.47 10.28
C PHE A 27 8.82 -43.08 10.31
N TRP A 28 8.12 -43.12 9.17
CA TRP A 28 6.69 -42.82 9.10
C TRP A 28 5.80 -43.79 9.89
N SER A 29 6.22 -45.06 10.00
CA SER A 29 5.53 -46.01 10.85
C SER A 29 5.76 -45.78 12.34
N ASP A 30 6.98 -45.44 12.74
CA ASP A 30 7.33 -45.12 14.12
C ASP A 30 6.63 -43.82 14.59
N GLU A 31 6.52 -42.82 13.71
CA GLU A 31 5.78 -41.57 13.94
C GLU A 31 4.24 -41.77 13.88
N GLY A 32 3.77 -42.98 13.53
CA GLY A 32 2.35 -43.34 13.54
C GLY A 32 1.52 -42.76 12.38
N VAL A 33 2.14 -42.13 11.39
CA VAL A 33 1.42 -41.69 10.16
C VAL A 33 1.16 -42.86 9.21
N LEU A 34 1.93 -43.96 9.34
CA LEU A 34 1.72 -45.24 8.67
C LEU A 34 1.58 -46.39 9.67
N ALA A 35 0.36 -46.68 10.09
CA ALA A 35 0.08 -47.81 10.96
C ALA A 35 0.27 -49.14 10.20
N PRO A 36 0.99 -50.12 10.76
CA PRO A 36 1.06 -51.46 10.17
C PRO A 36 -0.31 -52.14 10.28
N ALA A 37 -0.72 -52.83 9.21
CA ALA A 37 -1.97 -53.58 9.16
C ALA A 37 -1.94 -54.81 10.07
N ALA A 38 -0.76 -55.43 10.23
CA ALA A 38 -0.54 -56.56 11.11
C ALA A 38 0.91 -56.67 11.57
N ARG A 39 1.19 -57.66 12.42
CA ARG A 39 2.55 -58.12 12.69
C ARG A 39 2.66 -59.60 12.35
N SER A 40 3.82 -60.00 11.82
CA SER A 40 4.11 -61.41 11.58
C SER A 40 4.35 -62.15 12.89
N PRO A 41 4.34 -63.50 12.89
CA PRO A 41 4.68 -64.30 14.07
C PRO A 41 6.07 -63.99 14.67
N GLY A 42 7.02 -63.53 13.83
CA GLY A 42 8.35 -63.08 14.25
C GLY A 42 8.40 -61.62 14.70
N GLY A 43 7.26 -60.93 14.80
CA GLY A 43 7.16 -59.54 15.29
C GLY A 43 7.36 -58.44 14.23
N TYR A 44 7.62 -58.80 12.96
CA TYR A 44 7.83 -57.83 11.88
C TYR A 44 6.54 -57.10 11.51
N ARG A 45 6.64 -55.79 11.22
CA ARG A 45 5.51 -54.99 10.71
C ARG A 45 5.11 -55.44 9.32
N LEU A 46 3.81 -55.64 9.12
CA LEU A 46 3.20 -56.00 7.85
C LEU A 46 2.22 -54.91 7.40
N TYR A 47 2.21 -54.64 6.11
CA TYR A 47 1.44 -53.57 5.47
C TYR A 47 0.59 -54.13 4.36
N ASP A 48 -0.58 -53.57 4.13
CA ASP A 48 -1.49 -53.96 3.05
C ASP A 48 -1.28 -53.09 1.80
N THR A 49 -2.10 -53.31 0.78
CA THR A 49 -2.12 -52.49 -0.44
C THR A 49 -2.57 -51.04 -0.16
N ALA A 50 -3.46 -50.82 0.81
CA ALA A 50 -3.87 -49.47 1.22
C ALA A 50 -2.71 -48.65 1.80
N SER A 51 -1.76 -49.33 2.45
CA SER A 51 -0.53 -48.71 2.95
C SER A 51 0.32 -48.10 1.83
N ALA A 52 0.35 -48.70 0.63
CA ALA A 52 1.05 -48.14 -0.52
C ALA A 52 0.41 -46.83 -1.02
N ALA A 53 -0.92 -46.79 -1.13
CA ALA A 53 -1.65 -45.56 -1.48
C ALA A 53 -1.47 -44.48 -0.40
N ARG A 54 -1.45 -44.88 0.88
CA ARG A 54 -1.18 -43.98 2.00
C ARG A 54 0.25 -43.41 1.96
N LEU A 55 1.24 -44.23 1.61
CA LEU A 55 2.63 -43.79 1.43
C LEU A 55 2.77 -42.76 0.31
N GLU A 56 2.09 -42.96 -0.82
CA GLU A 56 2.04 -42.00 -1.92
C GLU A 56 1.44 -40.66 -1.47
N LEU A 57 0.31 -40.70 -0.75
CA LEU A 57 -0.30 -39.49 -0.21
C LEU A 57 0.62 -38.78 0.80
N ILE A 58 1.25 -39.51 1.73
CA ILE A 58 2.23 -38.94 2.66
C ILE A 58 3.36 -38.26 1.89
N ARG A 59 3.91 -38.92 0.86
CA ARG A 59 4.98 -38.35 0.03
C ARG A 59 4.54 -37.03 -0.61
N THR A 60 3.40 -37.01 -1.30
CA THR A 60 2.90 -35.81 -1.96
C THR A 60 2.70 -34.66 -0.98
N LEU A 61 2.09 -34.92 0.18
CA LEU A 61 1.89 -33.89 1.21
C LEU A 61 3.22 -33.37 1.77
N ARG A 62 4.22 -34.25 1.96
CA ARG A 62 5.57 -33.85 2.40
C ARG A 62 6.32 -33.04 1.35
N GLU A 63 6.17 -33.36 0.07
CA GLU A 63 6.74 -32.60 -1.05
C GLU A 63 6.13 -31.20 -1.18
N LEU A 64 4.86 -31.05 -0.81
CA LEU A 64 4.18 -29.75 -0.69
C LEU A 64 4.61 -28.94 0.56
N GLY A 65 5.55 -29.45 1.36
CA GLY A 65 6.12 -28.76 2.52
C GLY A 65 5.39 -28.98 3.83
N LEU A 66 4.36 -29.83 3.88
CA LEU A 66 3.58 -30.07 5.10
C LEU A 66 4.41 -30.80 6.17
N GLY A 67 4.21 -30.42 7.43
CA GLY A 67 4.73 -31.14 8.59
C GLY A 67 4.06 -32.51 8.77
N LEU A 68 4.70 -33.43 9.50
CA LEU A 68 4.10 -34.75 9.76
C LEU A 68 2.79 -34.68 10.56
N GLU A 69 2.63 -33.70 11.44
CA GLU A 69 1.38 -33.50 12.18
C GLU A 69 0.22 -33.07 11.27
N GLU A 70 0.47 -32.19 10.29
CA GLU A 70 -0.54 -31.80 9.31
C GLU A 70 -0.91 -32.98 8.41
N VAL A 71 0.09 -33.77 7.98
CA VAL A 71 -0.13 -35.03 7.27
C VAL A 71 -1.02 -35.97 8.09
N ARG A 72 -0.81 -36.08 9.40
CA ARG A 72 -1.65 -36.91 10.29
C ARG A 72 -3.11 -36.46 10.26
N THR A 73 -3.38 -35.16 10.41
CA THR A 73 -4.75 -34.61 10.38
C THR A 73 -5.46 -34.88 9.04
N VAL A 74 -4.74 -34.78 7.93
CA VAL A 74 -5.29 -35.09 6.60
C VAL A 74 -5.61 -36.57 6.46
N LEU A 75 -4.69 -37.43 6.91
CA LEU A 75 -4.87 -38.88 6.86
C LEU A 75 -5.95 -39.40 7.81
N ALA A 76 -6.27 -38.65 8.87
CA ALA A 76 -7.37 -38.91 9.79
C ALA A 76 -8.72 -38.42 9.24
N GLY A 77 -8.72 -37.66 8.14
CA GLY A 77 -9.93 -37.05 7.57
C GLY A 77 -10.45 -35.84 8.36
N GLU A 78 -9.68 -35.35 9.33
CA GLU A 78 -10.02 -34.16 10.13
C GLU A 78 -9.90 -32.88 9.30
N ARG A 79 -9.02 -32.88 8.31
CA ARG A 79 -8.83 -31.81 7.33
C ARG A 79 -8.68 -32.39 5.94
N THR A 80 -9.15 -31.67 4.94
CA THR A 80 -8.90 -32.00 3.54
C THR A 80 -7.53 -31.49 3.11
N VAL A 81 -6.96 -32.11 2.07
CA VAL A 81 -5.72 -31.62 1.42
C VAL A 81 -5.88 -30.15 0.99
N ALA A 82 -7.06 -29.78 0.48
CA ALA A 82 -7.36 -28.44 0.02
C ALA A 82 -7.32 -27.39 1.15
N GLU A 83 -7.87 -27.71 2.33
CA GLU A 83 -7.83 -26.80 3.48
C GLU A 83 -6.41 -26.57 3.99
N VAL A 84 -5.60 -27.64 4.06
CA VAL A 84 -4.20 -27.51 4.46
C VAL A 84 -3.43 -26.68 3.44
N ALA A 85 -3.58 -26.99 2.14
CA ALA A 85 -2.94 -26.24 1.06
C ALA A 85 -3.31 -24.74 1.08
N ALA A 86 -4.60 -24.41 1.26
CA ALA A 86 -5.05 -23.02 1.37
C ALA A 86 -4.41 -22.28 2.56
N THR A 87 -4.25 -22.96 3.69
CA THR A 87 -3.56 -22.41 4.88
C THR A 87 -2.09 -22.09 4.57
N HIS A 88 -1.40 -23.01 3.89
CA HIS A 88 0.00 -22.82 3.48
C HIS A 88 0.16 -21.71 2.45
N VAL A 89 -0.72 -21.64 1.45
CA VAL A 89 -0.74 -20.54 0.46
C VAL A 89 -0.88 -19.20 1.18
N ALA A 90 -1.85 -19.06 2.09
CA ALA A 90 -2.03 -17.82 2.85
C ALA A 90 -0.78 -17.44 3.68
N ALA A 91 -0.12 -18.43 4.30
CA ALA A 91 1.12 -18.22 5.05
C ALA A 91 2.29 -17.81 4.15
N LEU A 92 2.43 -18.43 2.97
CA LEU A 92 3.42 -18.07 1.96
C LEU A 92 3.17 -16.67 1.42
N ASP A 93 1.94 -16.32 1.10
CA ASP A 93 1.57 -14.99 0.63
C ASP A 93 1.90 -13.92 1.68
N ALA A 94 1.62 -14.19 2.96
CA ALA A 94 2.01 -13.30 4.05
C ALA A 94 3.54 -13.12 4.13
N ARG A 95 4.31 -14.22 3.95
CA ARG A 95 5.77 -14.16 3.93
C ARG A 95 6.31 -13.41 2.71
N ILE A 96 5.70 -13.59 1.54
CA ILE A 96 6.05 -12.87 0.32
C ILE A 96 5.80 -11.37 0.50
N ARG A 97 4.65 -10.97 1.05
CA ARG A 97 4.35 -9.57 1.37
C ARG A 97 5.43 -8.96 2.28
N ALA A 98 5.78 -9.65 3.37
CA ALA A 98 6.82 -9.19 4.29
C ALA A 98 8.20 -9.05 3.63
N LEU A 99 8.57 -9.98 2.74
CA LEU A 99 9.82 -9.94 1.99
C LEU A 99 9.84 -8.81 0.96
N LYS A 100 8.73 -8.55 0.26
CA LYS A 100 8.61 -7.43 -0.69
C LYS A 100 8.79 -6.09 0.02
N VAL A 101 8.12 -5.88 1.15
CA VAL A 101 8.31 -4.67 1.98
C VAL A 101 9.78 -4.53 2.40
N THR A 102 10.37 -5.60 2.96
CA THR A 102 11.78 -5.57 3.38
C THR A 102 12.71 -5.20 2.22
N ARG A 103 12.49 -5.76 1.02
CA ARG A 103 13.24 -5.42 -0.19
C ARG A 103 13.09 -3.94 -0.54
N ALA A 104 11.86 -3.40 -0.57
CA ALA A 104 11.62 -2.00 -0.90
C ALA A 104 12.32 -1.04 0.08
N VAL A 105 12.30 -1.35 1.38
CA VAL A 105 13.06 -0.59 2.40
C VAL A 105 14.55 -0.62 2.15
N LEU A 106 15.13 -1.80 1.91
CA LEU A 106 16.57 -1.92 1.67
C LEU A 106 16.99 -1.21 0.37
N SER A 107 16.17 -1.26 -0.68
CA SER A 107 16.39 -0.51 -1.92
C SER A 107 16.34 1.01 -1.71
N THR A 108 15.41 1.48 -0.86
CA THR A 108 15.31 2.89 -0.46
C THR A 108 16.58 3.35 0.26
N VAL A 109 17.00 2.62 1.30
CA VAL A 109 18.23 2.91 2.06
C VAL A 109 19.46 2.93 1.14
N ALA A 110 19.58 1.94 0.25
CA ALA A 110 20.70 1.84 -0.68
C ALA A 110 20.75 3.02 -1.67
N ARG A 111 19.60 3.54 -2.13
CA ARG A 111 19.55 4.70 -3.03
C ARG A 111 19.86 6.01 -2.32
N ARG A 112 19.35 6.21 -1.09
CA ARG A 112 19.54 7.45 -0.33
C ARG A 112 20.97 7.65 0.18
N GLY A 113 21.76 6.58 0.31
CA GLY A 113 23.13 6.68 0.85
C GLY A 113 23.18 7.10 2.32
N ALA A 114 22.13 6.77 3.06
CA ALA A 114 21.85 7.26 4.41
C ALA A 114 22.91 6.86 5.45
N GLU A 115 23.28 7.79 6.34
CA GLU A 115 24.06 7.48 7.55
C GLU A 115 23.22 6.65 8.55
N ALA A 116 23.84 6.06 9.59
CA ALA A 116 23.19 5.08 10.47
C ALA A 116 21.90 5.61 11.17
N GLU A 117 21.84 6.90 11.51
CA GLU A 117 20.66 7.53 12.11
C GLU A 117 19.52 7.70 11.10
N GLU A 118 19.84 8.15 9.88
CA GLU A 118 18.90 8.30 8.78
C GLU A 118 18.37 6.92 8.32
N MET A 119 19.23 5.89 8.30
CA MET A 119 18.82 4.50 8.05
C MET A 119 17.81 4.01 9.09
N THR A 120 17.98 4.37 10.37
CA THR A 120 17.07 3.98 11.45
C THR A 120 15.70 4.65 11.27
N LEU A 121 15.68 5.93 10.90
CA LEU A 121 14.46 6.67 10.63
C LEU A 121 13.71 6.12 9.40
N VAL A 122 14.41 5.91 8.29
CA VAL A 122 13.87 5.31 7.05
C VAL A 122 13.28 3.93 7.33
N ASN A 123 14.01 3.08 8.05
CA ASN A 123 13.54 1.73 8.39
C ASN A 123 12.28 1.77 9.25
N LYS A 124 12.25 2.65 10.25
CA LYS A 124 11.08 2.84 11.13
C LYS A 124 9.87 3.31 10.32
N LEU A 125 10.02 4.38 9.53
CA LEU A 125 8.92 4.98 8.77
C LEU A 125 8.34 4.02 7.72
N ALA A 126 9.20 3.28 7.04
CA ALA A 126 8.74 2.33 6.02
C ALA A 126 8.01 1.11 6.62
N ARG A 127 8.37 0.70 7.84
CA ARG A 127 7.76 -0.45 8.55
C ARG A 127 6.50 -0.11 9.34
N LEU A 128 6.07 1.15 9.40
CA LEU A 128 4.82 1.53 10.05
C LEU A 128 3.63 0.76 9.45
N SER A 129 2.73 0.30 10.30
CA SER A 129 1.44 -0.25 9.91
C SER A 129 0.57 0.81 9.22
N ALA A 130 -0.41 0.38 8.41
CA ALA A 130 -1.37 1.30 7.79
C ALA A 130 -2.05 2.22 8.83
N ALA A 131 -2.40 1.69 10.01
CA ALA A 131 -2.96 2.46 11.11
C ALA A 131 -2.00 3.50 11.70
N GLU A 132 -0.69 3.23 11.73
CA GLU A 132 0.32 4.21 12.14
C GLU A 132 0.53 5.31 11.11
N ARG A 133 0.59 4.96 9.82
CA ARG A 133 0.68 5.94 8.73
C ARG A 133 -0.54 6.86 8.75
N GLN A 134 -1.72 6.29 8.95
CA GLN A 134 -2.98 7.02 9.07
C GLN A 134 -2.96 7.98 10.27
N ARG A 135 -2.45 7.55 11.43
CA ARG A 135 -2.31 8.43 12.61
C ARG A 135 -1.41 9.64 12.34
N ILE A 136 -0.28 9.47 11.65
CA ILE A 136 0.62 10.59 11.29
C ILE A 136 -0.14 11.62 10.44
N MET A 137 -0.94 11.15 9.48
CA MET A 137 -1.77 12.04 8.65
C MET A 137 -2.86 12.73 9.47
N GLU A 138 -3.57 11.99 10.31
CA GLU A 138 -4.64 12.53 11.17
C GLU A 138 -4.13 13.61 12.12
N GLU A 139 -2.97 13.39 12.75
CA GLU A 139 -2.32 14.39 13.61
C GLU A 139 -1.94 15.65 12.82
N PHE A 140 -1.34 15.48 11.64
CA PHE A 140 -1.01 16.61 10.75
C PHE A 140 -2.25 17.42 10.36
N VAL A 141 -3.33 16.74 9.96
CA VAL A 141 -4.60 17.39 9.58
C VAL A 141 -5.23 18.10 10.76
N ALA A 142 -5.28 17.44 11.93
CA ALA A 142 -5.83 18.00 13.14
C ALA A 142 -5.11 19.30 13.54
N GLU A 143 -3.77 19.30 13.53
CA GLU A 143 -2.96 20.47 13.88
C GLU A 143 -3.10 21.60 12.85
N THR A 144 -3.06 21.26 11.56
CA THR A 144 -3.15 22.25 10.47
C THR A 144 -4.51 22.95 10.47
N LEU A 145 -5.59 22.24 10.80
CA LEU A 145 -6.95 22.78 10.81
C LEU A 145 -7.43 23.27 12.19
N HIS A 146 -6.63 23.09 13.24
CA HIS A 146 -7.02 23.44 14.61
C HIS A 146 -7.39 24.92 14.74
N GLY A 147 -8.58 25.21 15.28
CA GLY A 147 -9.08 26.57 15.52
C GLY A 147 -9.55 27.30 14.26
N LEU A 148 -9.63 26.62 13.11
CA LEU A 148 -10.08 27.20 11.84
C LEU A 148 -11.52 26.76 11.53
N ASP A 149 -12.47 27.20 12.36
CA ASP A 149 -13.89 26.85 12.23
C ASP A 149 -14.51 27.36 10.92
N THR A 150 -13.95 28.44 10.36
CA THR A 150 -14.40 29.10 9.13
C THR A 150 -13.97 28.40 7.83
N VAL A 151 -13.05 27.43 7.91
CA VAL A 151 -12.61 26.64 6.74
C VAL A 151 -13.83 25.98 6.08
N ASP A 152 -13.87 26.06 4.75
CA ASP A 152 -14.90 25.42 3.93
C ASP A 152 -15.02 23.94 4.33
N PRO A 153 -16.23 23.46 4.71
CA PRO A 153 -16.46 22.06 5.06
C PRO A 153 -15.93 21.08 4.02
N ASP A 154 -15.92 21.45 2.74
CA ASP A 154 -15.42 20.61 1.66
C ASP A 154 -13.89 20.54 1.62
N ILE A 155 -13.18 21.63 1.96
CA ILE A 155 -11.71 21.61 2.11
C ILE A 155 -11.35 20.74 3.31
N ARG A 156 -12.06 20.92 4.43
CA ARG A 156 -11.87 20.14 5.66
C ARG A 156 -12.10 18.65 5.39
N GLU A 157 -13.17 18.30 4.69
CA GLU A 157 -13.49 16.93 4.34
C GLU A 157 -12.48 16.35 3.34
N ARG A 158 -12.03 17.13 2.34
CA ARG A 158 -11.01 16.68 1.38
C ARG A 158 -9.67 16.40 2.06
N ILE A 159 -9.22 17.29 2.93
CA ILE A 159 -7.97 17.10 3.68
C ILE A 159 -8.11 15.87 4.60
N ARG A 160 -9.26 15.68 5.28
CA ARG A 160 -9.53 14.47 6.08
C ARG A 160 -9.59 13.18 5.25
N ARG A 161 -10.16 13.24 4.04
CA ARG A 161 -10.27 12.09 3.13
C ARG A 161 -8.98 11.79 2.36
N THR A 162 -7.99 12.66 2.44
CA THR A 162 -6.68 12.41 1.83
C THR A 162 -5.96 11.38 2.69
N ALA A 163 -6.26 10.11 2.42
CA ALA A 163 -5.60 8.98 3.05
C ALA A 163 -4.22 8.76 2.40
N VAL A 164 -3.28 8.28 3.20
CA VAL A 164 -2.02 7.72 2.72
C VAL A 164 -2.24 6.21 2.62
N ASP A 165 -2.43 5.71 1.41
CA ASP A 165 -2.64 4.28 1.17
C ASP A 165 -1.41 3.67 0.50
N LEU A 166 -0.41 3.36 1.32
CA LEU A 166 0.73 2.59 0.83
C LEU A 166 0.30 1.13 0.65
N ALA A 167 0.34 0.67 -0.60
CA ALA A 167 -0.06 -0.68 -0.98
C ALA A 167 0.62 -1.78 -0.13
N GLU A 168 -0.03 -2.96 -0.04
CA GLU A 168 0.54 -4.12 0.66
C GLU A 168 1.88 -4.60 0.07
N ASP A 169 2.11 -4.34 -1.21
CA ASP A 169 3.34 -4.64 -1.92
C ASP A 169 3.96 -3.41 -2.59
N PRO A 170 4.51 -2.49 -1.79
CA PRO A 170 4.93 -1.20 -2.32
C PRO A 170 6.21 -1.33 -3.15
N THR A 171 6.32 -0.49 -4.18
CA THR A 171 7.56 -0.31 -4.94
C THR A 171 8.59 0.46 -4.09
N PRO A 172 9.89 0.36 -4.39
CA PRO A 172 10.89 1.22 -3.76
C PRO A 172 10.56 2.71 -3.89
N GLU A 173 10.01 3.14 -5.02
CA GLU A 173 9.61 4.53 -5.27
C GLU A 173 8.45 4.97 -4.36
N GLU A 174 7.47 4.10 -4.14
CA GLU A 174 6.36 4.34 -3.21
C GLU A 174 6.84 4.43 -1.76
N VAL A 175 7.82 3.60 -1.37
CA VAL A 175 8.44 3.68 -0.04
C VAL A 175 9.26 4.95 0.12
N ASP A 176 10.10 5.31 -0.86
CA ASP A 176 10.83 6.58 -0.87
C ASP A 176 9.87 7.77 -0.69
N ALA A 177 8.78 7.77 -1.47
CA ALA A 177 7.80 8.84 -1.45
C ALA A 177 7.08 8.92 -0.09
N TRP A 178 6.72 7.78 0.50
CA TRP A 178 6.14 7.75 1.84
C TRP A 178 7.12 8.28 2.90
N VAL A 179 8.38 7.87 2.86
CA VAL A 179 9.36 8.30 3.86
C VAL A 179 9.55 9.81 3.79
N GLU A 180 9.74 10.37 2.60
CA GLU A 180 9.87 11.82 2.41
C GLU A 180 8.59 12.56 2.83
N LEU A 181 7.42 12.02 2.49
CA LEU A 181 6.13 12.57 2.91
C LEU A 181 6.02 12.58 4.43
N ALA A 182 6.35 11.48 5.10
CA ALA A 182 6.27 11.37 6.55
C ALA A 182 7.25 12.30 7.27
N GLU A 183 8.46 12.50 6.73
CA GLU A 183 9.42 13.49 7.22
C GLU A 183 8.85 14.91 7.08
N MET A 184 8.26 15.23 5.93
CA MET A 184 7.63 16.52 5.68
C MET A 184 6.42 16.77 6.58
N LEU A 185 5.57 15.76 6.78
CA LEU A 185 4.41 15.82 7.68
C LEU A 185 4.81 16.02 9.15
N GLN A 186 6.03 15.64 9.53
CA GLN A 186 6.57 15.81 10.89
C GLN A 186 7.38 17.11 11.04
N ASP A 187 7.70 17.82 9.97
CA ASP A 187 8.45 19.08 10.01
C ASP A 187 7.58 20.24 10.54
N PRO A 188 7.92 20.87 11.68
CA PRO A 188 7.19 22.00 12.23
C PRO A 188 7.11 23.20 11.27
N GLN A 189 8.14 23.45 10.47
CA GLN A 189 8.15 24.56 9.52
C GLN A 189 7.15 24.33 8.39
N PHE A 190 7.08 23.10 7.88
CA PHE A 190 6.10 22.72 6.86
C PHE A 190 4.67 22.79 7.41
N ARG A 191 4.44 22.32 8.65
CA ARG A 191 3.14 22.44 9.34
C ARG A 191 2.70 23.90 9.46
N ALA A 192 3.59 24.78 9.92
CA ALA A 192 3.31 26.21 10.03
C ALA A 192 3.03 26.88 8.67
N GLN A 193 3.70 26.43 7.61
CA GLN A 193 3.43 26.89 6.25
C GLN A 193 2.05 26.43 5.74
N MET A 194 1.74 25.14 5.86
CA MET A 194 0.44 24.60 5.48
C MET A 194 -0.70 25.28 6.24
N ARG A 195 -0.50 25.52 7.54
CA ARG A 195 -1.44 26.27 8.37
C ARG A 195 -1.68 27.69 7.85
N ARG A 196 -0.62 28.45 7.57
CA ARG A 196 -0.73 29.80 6.98
C ARG A 196 -1.49 29.77 5.64
N ALA A 197 -1.21 28.79 4.79
CA ALA A 197 -1.91 28.63 3.52
C ALA A 197 -3.42 28.35 3.75
N VAL A 198 -3.78 27.52 4.73
CA VAL A 198 -5.19 27.24 5.05
C VAL A 198 -5.87 28.46 5.71
N GLU A 199 -5.23 29.11 6.67
CA GLU A 199 -5.71 30.33 7.34
C GLU A 199 -6.00 31.44 6.34
N PHE A 200 -5.09 31.64 5.38
CA PHE A 200 -5.24 32.66 4.36
C PHE A 200 -6.40 32.37 3.40
N ASN A 201 -6.65 31.09 3.07
CA ASN A 201 -7.83 30.68 2.32
C ASN A 201 -9.13 30.84 3.14
N ALA A 202 -9.08 30.64 4.47
CA ALA A 202 -10.23 30.76 5.35
C ALA A 202 -10.64 32.22 5.63
N ALA A 203 -9.66 33.14 5.71
CA ALA A 203 -9.90 34.57 5.99
C ALA A 203 -10.71 35.30 4.90
N GLY A 204 -10.73 34.77 3.66
CA GLY A 204 -11.49 35.34 2.55
C GLY A 204 -12.98 35.00 2.52
N ARG A 205 -13.47 34.10 3.39
CA ARG A 205 -14.87 33.63 3.41
C ARG A 205 -15.71 34.48 4.35
N ARG A 206 -16.86 35.00 3.87
CA ARG A 206 -17.81 35.72 4.74
C ARG A 206 -18.70 34.74 5.51
N PRO A 207 -19.04 35.00 6.79
CA PRO A 207 -19.99 34.17 7.52
C PRO A 207 -21.35 34.10 6.77
N GLY A 208 -21.82 32.89 6.48
CA GLY A 208 -23.09 32.65 5.76
C GLY A 208 -22.97 32.33 4.27
N GLU A 209 -21.76 32.36 3.67
CA GLU A 209 -21.57 31.90 2.29
C GLU A 209 -21.68 30.36 2.17
N PRO A 210 -22.35 29.82 1.13
CA PRO A 210 -22.37 28.37 0.86
C PRO A 210 -20.95 27.78 0.76
N GLY A 211 -20.76 26.56 1.26
CA GLY A 211 -19.51 25.80 1.06
C GLY A 211 -19.28 25.44 -0.42
N GLY A 212 -18.05 25.06 -0.77
CA GLY A 212 -17.68 24.55 -2.09
C GLY A 212 -17.03 25.56 -3.05
N ARG A 213 -16.76 26.81 -2.65
CA ARG A 213 -16.13 27.82 -3.55
C ARG A 213 -14.72 27.43 -4.00
N SER A 214 -13.97 26.69 -3.19
CA SER A 214 -12.64 26.15 -3.52
C SER A 214 -12.67 24.95 -4.47
N LEU A 215 -13.71 24.09 -4.39
CA LEU A 215 -13.97 23.03 -5.37
C LEU A 215 -14.41 23.64 -6.71
N TRP A 216 -15.20 24.71 -6.64
CA TRP A 216 -15.60 25.50 -7.79
C TRP A 216 -14.41 26.23 -8.44
N PHE A 217 -13.41 26.68 -7.67
CA PHE A 217 -12.18 27.28 -8.18
C PHE A 217 -11.31 26.28 -8.98
N ALA A 218 -11.07 25.08 -8.45
CA ALA A 218 -10.31 24.05 -9.18
C ALA A 218 -11.03 23.59 -10.45
N LYS A 219 -12.35 23.44 -10.40
CA LYS A 219 -13.18 23.14 -11.56
C LYS A 219 -13.15 24.26 -12.61
N ARG A 220 -13.24 25.54 -12.18
CA ARG A 220 -13.12 26.70 -13.07
C ARG A 220 -11.74 26.84 -13.70
N LEU A 221 -10.67 26.51 -12.99
CA LEU A 221 -9.33 26.47 -13.57
C LEU A 221 -9.30 25.55 -14.79
N VAL A 222 -9.85 24.32 -14.69
CA VAL A 222 -9.95 23.42 -15.85
C VAL A 222 -10.82 24.00 -16.95
N GLU A 223 -12.03 24.44 -16.61
CA GLU A 223 -13.03 24.82 -17.60
C GLU A 223 -12.64 26.08 -18.39
N LEU A 224 -11.84 26.97 -17.78
CA LEU A 224 -11.47 28.25 -18.38
C LEU A 224 -10.01 28.29 -18.86
N VAL A 225 -9.08 27.70 -18.11
CA VAL A 225 -7.64 27.79 -18.40
C VAL A 225 -7.20 26.70 -19.37
N ALA A 226 -7.65 25.45 -19.21
CA ALA A 226 -7.22 24.37 -20.11
C ALA A 226 -7.62 24.67 -21.58
N PRO A 227 -8.86 25.07 -21.90
CA PRO A 227 -9.22 25.48 -23.26
C PRO A 227 -8.49 26.74 -23.74
N ALA A 228 -8.16 27.67 -22.86
CA ALA A 228 -7.37 28.85 -23.22
C ALA A 228 -5.94 28.47 -23.63
N ARG A 229 -5.32 27.54 -22.90
CA ARG A 229 -4.00 26.98 -23.21
C ARG A 229 -4.01 26.19 -24.51
N GLU A 230 -5.03 25.36 -24.73
CA GLU A 230 -5.21 24.60 -25.98
C GLU A 230 -5.36 25.52 -27.21
N ARG A 231 -5.97 26.69 -27.03
CA ARG A 231 -6.06 27.74 -28.06
C ARG A 231 -4.77 28.57 -28.22
N GLY A 232 -3.72 28.27 -27.47
CA GLY A 232 -2.44 28.98 -27.52
C GLY A 232 -2.48 30.37 -26.90
N ILE A 233 -3.39 30.63 -25.95
CA ILE A 233 -3.42 31.92 -25.25
C ILE A 233 -2.27 31.96 -24.25
N GLU A 234 -1.31 32.84 -24.51
CA GLU A 234 -0.16 33.07 -23.63
C GLU A 234 -0.57 33.83 -22.35
N PRO A 235 -0.02 33.47 -21.17
CA PRO A 235 -0.39 34.08 -19.90
C PRO A 235 -0.04 35.59 -19.82
N THR A 236 1.00 36.01 -20.54
CA THR A 236 1.41 37.42 -20.65
C THR A 236 0.64 38.19 -21.73
N GLY A 237 -0.12 37.48 -22.58
CA GLY A 237 -0.83 38.05 -23.73
C GLY A 237 -2.12 38.79 -23.35
N PRO A 238 -2.70 39.54 -24.30
CA PRO A 238 -3.94 40.30 -24.07
C PRO A 238 -5.15 39.40 -23.82
N GLY A 239 -5.18 38.19 -24.41
CA GLY A 239 -6.27 37.22 -24.20
C GLY A 239 -6.33 36.65 -22.77
N ALA A 240 -5.25 36.76 -21.99
CA ALA A 240 -5.24 36.28 -20.61
C ALA A 240 -6.05 37.17 -19.66
N GLU A 241 -6.32 38.43 -20.01
CA GLU A 241 -7.13 39.34 -19.19
C GLU A 241 -8.56 38.82 -19.06
N GLN A 242 -9.16 38.45 -20.18
CA GLN A 242 -10.52 37.91 -20.22
C GLN A 242 -10.64 36.61 -19.41
N VAL A 243 -9.66 35.70 -19.53
CA VAL A 243 -9.65 34.45 -18.77
C VAL A 243 -9.55 34.72 -17.27
N LEU A 244 -8.73 35.69 -16.88
CA LEU A 244 -8.59 36.13 -15.50
C LEU A 244 -9.88 36.80 -14.99
N ASP A 245 -10.56 37.61 -15.78
CA ASP A 245 -11.85 38.23 -15.45
C ASP A 245 -12.96 37.19 -15.28
N ASP A 246 -13.02 36.20 -16.18
CA ASP A 246 -13.97 35.10 -16.07
C ASP A 246 -13.72 34.26 -14.80
N LEU A 247 -12.46 34.08 -14.42
CA LEU A 247 -12.05 33.33 -13.23
C LEU A 247 -12.37 34.05 -11.92
N PHE A 248 -11.97 35.32 -11.82
CA PHE A 248 -11.90 36.05 -10.54
C PHE A 248 -12.84 37.25 -10.44
N GLY A 249 -13.47 37.68 -11.54
CA GLY A 249 -14.32 38.86 -11.59
C GLY A 249 -13.58 40.11 -11.10
N ASP A 250 -14.25 40.89 -10.25
CA ASP A 250 -13.72 42.15 -9.70
C ASP A 250 -12.77 41.95 -8.50
N ALA A 251 -12.30 40.73 -8.23
CA ALA A 251 -11.36 40.49 -7.15
C ALA A 251 -10.03 41.21 -7.40
N ASP A 252 -9.42 41.74 -6.33
CA ASP A 252 -8.09 42.35 -6.40
C ASP A 252 -7.06 41.31 -6.83
N ARG A 253 -6.36 41.60 -7.94
CA ARG A 253 -5.41 40.67 -8.56
C ARG A 253 -4.13 40.53 -7.77
N ALA A 254 -3.72 41.54 -7.02
CA ALA A 254 -2.59 41.46 -6.12
C ALA A 254 -2.91 40.52 -4.94
N ASP A 255 -4.09 40.69 -4.33
CA ASP A 255 -4.56 39.80 -3.26
C ASP A 255 -4.74 38.35 -3.75
N VAL A 256 -5.30 38.17 -4.96
CA VAL A 256 -5.46 36.84 -5.56
C VAL A 256 -4.09 36.21 -5.86
N LEU A 257 -3.13 36.98 -6.38
CA LEU A 257 -1.78 36.50 -6.63
C LEU A 257 -1.07 36.11 -5.33
N GLU A 258 -1.20 36.92 -4.28
CA GLU A 258 -0.68 36.59 -2.96
C GLU A 258 -1.33 35.30 -2.43
N ARG A 259 -2.65 35.13 -2.58
CA ARG A 259 -3.41 33.92 -2.20
C ARG A 259 -2.96 32.68 -2.95
N MET A 260 -2.75 32.82 -4.25
CA MET A 260 -2.33 31.71 -5.09
C MET A 260 -0.87 31.32 -4.85
N THR A 261 0.01 32.29 -4.54
CA THR A 261 1.43 32.03 -4.29
C THR A 261 1.73 31.55 -2.87
N ALA A 262 0.99 32.02 -1.85
CA ALA A 262 1.15 31.56 -0.46
C ALA A 262 0.87 30.05 -0.28
N GLY A 263 0.05 29.45 -1.14
CA GLY A 263 -0.25 28.00 -1.14
C GLY A 263 0.58 27.16 -2.13
N PHE A 264 1.58 27.77 -2.79
CA PHE A 264 2.39 27.16 -3.86
C PHE A 264 3.90 27.29 -3.61
N ASP A 265 4.29 27.11 -2.35
CA ASP A 265 5.68 26.79 -2.05
C ASP A 265 6.06 25.45 -2.75
N GLU A 266 7.30 25.35 -3.25
CA GLU A 266 7.86 24.13 -3.84
C GLU A 266 7.61 22.91 -2.94
N ARG A 267 7.63 23.10 -1.61
CA ARG A 267 7.33 22.06 -0.62
C ARG A 267 5.88 21.56 -0.70
N VAL A 268 4.91 22.44 -0.95
CA VAL A 268 3.49 22.06 -1.08
C VAL A 268 3.23 21.35 -2.42
N ALA A 269 3.93 21.75 -3.48
CA ALA A 269 3.90 21.02 -4.75
C ALA A 269 4.48 19.61 -4.58
N ARG A 270 5.63 19.49 -3.90
CA ARG A 270 6.26 18.21 -3.58
C ARG A 270 5.36 17.32 -2.72
N TYR A 271 4.71 17.87 -1.69
CA TYR A 271 3.70 17.16 -0.89
C TYR A 271 2.61 16.48 -1.75
N ARG A 272 2.07 17.20 -2.75
CA ARG A 272 1.03 16.67 -3.65
C ARG A 272 1.56 15.58 -4.58
N GLU A 273 2.77 15.74 -5.09
CA GLU A 273 3.45 14.74 -5.90
C GLU A 273 3.67 13.44 -5.11
N LEU A 274 4.20 13.55 -3.89
CA LEU A 274 4.44 12.41 -3.00
C LEU A 274 3.14 11.67 -2.68
N LEU A 275 2.05 12.39 -2.40
CA LEU A 275 0.72 11.79 -2.21
C LEU A 275 0.23 11.03 -3.45
N ALA A 276 0.44 11.60 -4.64
CA ALA A 276 0.04 10.95 -5.89
C ALA A 276 0.82 9.64 -6.11
N VAL A 277 2.14 9.65 -5.84
CA VAL A 277 2.98 8.44 -5.92
C VAL A 277 2.53 7.39 -4.91
N VAL A 278 2.39 7.75 -3.63
CA VAL A 278 2.03 6.80 -2.57
C VAL A 278 0.66 6.16 -2.85
N ASN A 279 -0.31 6.95 -3.32
CA ASN A 279 -1.66 6.48 -3.59
C ASN A 279 -1.85 5.89 -4.99
N ARG A 280 -0.79 5.78 -5.81
CA ARG A 280 -0.85 5.36 -7.23
C ARG A 280 -1.87 6.15 -8.06
N GLN A 281 -2.00 7.44 -7.77
CA GLN A 281 -2.91 8.34 -8.47
C GLN A 281 -2.15 9.15 -9.53
N PRO A 282 -2.78 9.46 -10.68
CA PRO A 282 -2.19 10.41 -11.62
C PRO A 282 -2.02 11.77 -10.94
N ALA A 283 -0.94 12.47 -11.30
CA ALA A 283 -0.73 13.84 -10.84
C ALA A 283 -1.98 14.67 -11.15
N PRO A 284 -2.45 15.52 -10.22
CA PRO A 284 -3.68 16.28 -10.43
C PRO A 284 -3.56 17.14 -11.69
N PRO A 285 -4.55 17.08 -12.62
CA PRO A 285 -4.46 17.66 -13.97
C PRO A 285 -4.34 19.20 -14.02
N HIS A 286 -4.29 19.89 -12.89
CA HIS A 286 -4.38 21.35 -12.81
C HIS A 286 -3.04 22.03 -12.53
N ALA A 287 -1.93 21.28 -12.41
CA ALA A 287 -0.64 21.88 -12.07
C ALA A 287 -0.20 22.92 -13.11
N GLU A 288 -0.36 22.60 -14.39
CA GLU A 288 -0.01 23.47 -15.50
C GLU A 288 -1.01 24.64 -15.67
N ASP A 289 -2.31 24.39 -15.47
CA ASP A 289 -3.35 25.42 -15.51
C ASP A 289 -3.15 26.45 -14.39
N PHE A 290 -2.77 25.98 -13.21
CA PHE A 290 -2.45 26.84 -12.08
C PHE A 290 -1.20 27.68 -12.34
N ALA A 291 -0.13 27.07 -12.87
CA ALA A 291 1.10 27.77 -13.23
C ALA A 291 0.84 28.88 -14.27
N TRP A 292 -0.02 28.60 -15.24
CA TRP A 292 -0.45 29.58 -16.24
C TRP A 292 -1.15 30.80 -15.59
N VAL A 293 -2.07 30.56 -14.64
CA VAL A 293 -2.78 31.66 -13.95
C VAL A 293 -1.85 32.50 -13.10
N VAL A 294 -0.91 31.88 -12.37
CA VAL A 294 0.10 32.63 -11.59
C VAL A 294 0.98 33.49 -12.50
N ALA A 295 1.41 32.96 -13.65
CA ALA A 295 2.19 33.73 -14.62
C ALA A 295 1.38 34.93 -15.16
N ALA A 296 0.10 34.72 -15.46
CA ALA A 296 -0.79 35.76 -15.97
C ALA A 296 -1.05 36.88 -14.95
N LEU A 297 -1.20 36.53 -13.67
CA LEU A 297 -1.35 37.48 -12.57
C LEU A 297 -0.05 38.27 -12.31
N ARG A 298 1.12 37.61 -12.29
CA ARG A 298 2.43 38.26 -12.12
C ARG A 298 2.72 39.29 -13.20
N ALA A 299 2.40 38.98 -14.45
CA ALA A 299 2.60 39.89 -15.59
C ALA A 299 1.75 41.17 -15.52
N ARG A 300 0.78 41.23 -14.60
CA ARG A 300 -0.16 42.35 -14.41
C ARG A 300 0.04 43.05 -13.08
N ALA A 301 0.54 42.37 -12.05
CA ALA A 301 0.91 42.98 -10.77
C ALA A 301 2.14 43.89 -10.87
N GLY A 302 2.96 43.75 -11.91
CA GLY A 302 4.15 44.58 -12.16
C GLY A 302 3.95 45.76 -13.13
N ARG A 303 2.70 46.12 -13.46
CA ARG A 303 2.39 47.27 -14.33
C ARG A 303 1.84 48.45 -13.53
#